data_AF-A0A933BYB1-F1
#
_entry.id   AF-A0A933BYB1-F1
#
_cell.length_a   1.000
_cell.length_b   1.000
_cell.length_c   1.000
_cell.angle_alpha   90.00
_cell.angle_beta   90.00
_cell.angle_gamma   90.00
#
_symmetry.space_group_name_H-M   'P 1'
#
loop_
_entity.id
_entity.type
_entity.pdbx_description
1 polymer ?
#
loop_
_entity_poly.entity_id
_entity_poly.type
_entity_poly.pdbx_seq_one_letter_code
_entity_poly.pdbx_strand_id
1 'polypeptide(L)'
;ATTISSVLIPDMLIVQTDKPGSGAGWLSWIAGGYGGRKLTDDVVDVGLDAIFGDLLVAFGVPGADQNVSAGLSTDNVAANDKAFSSSFPYLAAPTQ
;
A
#
# COMPACT_ATOMS: atom_id res chain seq x y z
N ALA A 1 1.78 2.24 -40.94
CA ALA A 1 2.33 3.47 -40.32
C ALA A 1 1.77 3.68 -38.90
N THR A 2 0.48 3.43 -38.65
CA THR A 2 -0.19 3.61 -37.35
C THR A 2 0.20 2.60 -36.26
N THR A 3 0.58 1.37 -36.61
CA THR A 3 0.97 0.32 -35.65
C THR A 3 2.33 0.52 -35.01
N ILE A 4 3.31 1.08 -35.73
CA ILE A 4 4.63 1.38 -35.15
C ILE A 4 4.55 2.58 -34.21
N SER A 5 3.65 3.54 -34.50
CA SER A 5 3.43 4.71 -33.63
C SER A 5 2.84 4.38 -32.26
N SER A 6 2.07 3.29 -32.12
CA SER A 6 1.55 2.86 -30.81
C SER A 6 2.57 2.08 -29.97
N VAL A 7 3.56 1.46 -30.62
CA VAL A 7 4.69 0.77 -29.95
C VAL A 7 5.75 1.76 -29.48
N LEU A 8 5.82 2.95 -30.11
CA LEU A 8 6.73 4.02 -29.70
C LEU A 8 6.23 4.88 -28.54
N ILE A 9 4.98 4.71 -28.07
CA ILE A 9 4.58 5.30 -26.79
C ILE A 9 5.31 4.51 -25.72
N PRO A 10 6.29 5.09 -25.01
CA PRO A 10 6.95 4.35 -23.95
C PRO A 10 5.88 4.03 -22.91
N ASP A 11 5.78 2.75 -22.54
CA ASP A 11 4.91 2.29 -21.46
C ASP A 11 5.47 2.82 -20.13
N MET A 12 5.17 4.10 -19.87
CA MET A 12 5.65 4.83 -18.71
C MET A 12 4.51 4.92 -17.72
N LEU A 13 4.67 4.23 -16.60
CA LEU A 13 3.81 4.45 -15.44
C LEU A 13 4.04 5.87 -14.93
N ILE A 14 3.04 6.73 -15.10
CA ILE A 14 3.05 8.10 -14.58
C ILE A 14 2.46 8.06 -13.17
N VAL A 15 3.32 8.28 -12.16
CA VAL A 15 2.90 8.41 -10.76
C VAL A 15 2.85 9.88 -10.39
N GLN A 16 1.65 10.39 -10.10
CA GLN A 16 1.43 11.79 -9.74
C GLN A 16 1.20 11.93 -8.23
N THR A 17 2.29 12.04 -7.47
CA THR A 17 2.26 12.17 -6.00
C THR A 17 1.94 13.58 -5.51
N ASP A 18 1.89 14.56 -6.42
CA ASP A 18 1.60 15.97 -6.16
C ASP A 18 0.09 16.31 -6.27
N LYS A 19 -0.73 15.36 -6.71
CA LYS A 19 -2.18 15.56 -6.90
C LYS A 19 -2.94 15.27 -5.63
N PRO A 20 -4.04 16.00 -5.35
CA PRO A 20 -4.97 15.61 -4.30
C PRO A 20 -5.43 14.17 -4.57
N GLY A 21 -5.57 13.37 -3.52
CA GLY A 21 -5.76 11.91 -3.65
C GLY A 21 -6.79 11.52 -4.70
N SER A 22 -7.93 12.23 -4.74
CA SER A 22 -9.03 12.00 -5.70
C SER A 22 -8.66 12.11 -7.19
N GLY A 23 -7.48 12.64 -7.54
CA GLY A 23 -7.01 12.84 -8.92
C GLY A 23 -5.67 12.20 -9.27
N ALA A 24 -5.04 11.43 -8.37
CA ALA A 24 -3.84 10.66 -8.70
C ALA A 24 -4.20 9.47 -9.63
N GLY A 25 -3.35 9.09 -10.59
CA GLY A 25 -3.48 7.86 -11.42
C GLY A 25 -2.85 6.63 -10.75
N TRP A 26 -3.07 5.40 -11.30
CA TRP A 26 -2.75 4.07 -10.71
C TRP A 26 -1.73 4.15 -9.57
N LEU A 27 -2.23 3.87 -8.35
CA LEU A 27 -1.98 4.61 -7.09
C LEU A 27 -2.96 5.77 -6.86
N SER A 28 -4.02 5.87 -7.67
CA SER A 28 -5.20 6.69 -7.39
C SER A 28 -5.67 6.47 -5.96
N TRP A 29 -6.20 7.52 -5.33
CA TRP A 29 -6.85 7.41 -4.02
C TRP A 29 -8.11 6.56 -4.14
N ILE A 30 -7.91 5.26 -4.07
CA ILE A 30 -8.96 4.25 -4.05
C ILE A 30 -9.08 3.82 -2.60
N ALA A 31 -10.31 3.64 -2.12
CA ALA A 31 -10.58 3.20 -0.75
C ALA A 31 -9.92 4.03 0.37
N GLY A 32 -9.62 5.32 0.15
CA GLY A 32 -9.07 6.18 1.21
C GLY A 32 -7.54 6.20 1.32
N GLY A 33 -6.82 5.75 0.28
CA GLY A 33 -5.35 5.74 0.25
C GLY A 33 -4.78 5.57 -1.16
N TYR A 34 -3.49 5.89 -1.34
CA TYR A 34 -2.77 5.68 -2.60
C TYR A 34 -2.73 4.18 -2.91
N GLY A 35 -3.40 3.77 -3.99
CA GLY A 35 -3.51 2.35 -4.36
C GLY A 35 -4.25 1.52 -3.31
N GLY A 36 -5.12 2.13 -2.51
CA GLY A 36 -5.80 1.46 -1.40
C GLY A 36 -5.11 1.57 -0.05
N ARG A 37 -3.91 2.19 0.04
CA ARG A 37 -3.12 2.27 1.27
C ARG A 37 -2.79 3.70 1.68
N LYS A 38 -2.86 4.01 2.98
CA LYS A 38 -2.42 5.31 3.51
C LYS A 38 -0.93 5.30 3.78
N LEU A 39 -0.29 6.48 3.79
CA LEU A 39 1.10 6.63 4.22
C LEU A 39 1.32 6.21 5.69
N THR A 40 0.25 6.21 6.48
CA THR A 40 0.24 5.82 7.89
C THR A 40 -0.15 4.35 8.09
N ASP A 41 -0.36 3.58 7.02
CA ASP A 41 -0.70 2.16 7.17
C ASP A 41 0.52 1.39 7.65
N ASP A 42 0.34 0.59 8.69
CA ASP A 42 1.28 -0.44 9.06
C ASP A 42 1.15 -1.61 8.07
N VAL A 43 1.97 -1.58 7.03
CA VAL A 43 1.91 -2.58 5.97
C VAL A 43 2.30 -3.97 6.43
N VAL A 44 3.09 -4.07 7.51
CA VAL A 44 3.54 -5.34 8.07
C VAL A 44 2.39 -5.96 8.85
N ASP A 45 1.77 -5.23 9.77
CA ASP A 45 0.61 -5.71 10.52
C ASP A 45 -0.55 -6.06 9.59
N VAL A 46 -0.86 -5.23 8.58
CA VAL A 46 -1.89 -5.55 7.58
C VAL A 46 -1.56 -6.84 6.80
N GLY A 47 -0.28 -7.07 6.50
CA GLY A 47 0.17 -8.28 5.80
C GLY A 47 0.09 -9.53 6.69
N LEU A 48 0.49 -9.40 7.94
CA LEU A 48 0.39 -10.45 8.95
C LEU A 48 -1.07 -10.80 9.26
N ASP A 49 -1.93 -9.80 9.37
CA ASP A 49 -3.38 -9.97 9.57
C ASP A 49 -4.05 -10.63 8.35
N ALA A 50 -3.57 -10.38 7.13
CA ALA A 50 -4.02 -11.08 5.93
C ALA A 50 -3.67 -12.58 5.92
N ILE A 51 -2.55 -12.98 6.51
CA ILE A 51 -2.03 -14.35 6.48
C ILE A 51 -2.48 -15.15 7.72
N PHE A 52 -2.40 -14.53 8.90
CA PHE A 52 -2.57 -15.15 10.21
C PHE A 52 -3.74 -14.59 11.00
N GLY A 53 -4.38 -13.52 10.53
CA GLY A 53 -5.44 -12.84 11.25
C GLY A 53 -6.80 -12.98 10.59
N ASP A 54 -7.70 -12.06 10.92
CA ASP A 54 -9.10 -12.12 10.52
C ASP A 54 -9.45 -11.15 9.38
N LEU A 55 -8.46 -10.45 8.82
CA LEU A 55 -8.67 -9.46 7.76
C LEU A 55 -9.51 -10.02 6.60
N LEU A 56 -9.23 -11.25 6.16
CA LEU A 56 -9.94 -11.88 5.06
C LEU A 56 -11.38 -12.31 5.43
N VAL A 57 -11.67 -12.50 6.72
CA VAL A 57 -13.04 -12.73 7.23
C VAL A 57 -13.89 -11.49 7.01
N ALA A 58 -13.33 -10.29 7.26
CA ALA A 58 -14.02 -9.02 7.01
C ALA A 58 -14.34 -8.80 5.52
N PHE A 59 -13.56 -9.42 4.62
CA PHE A 59 -13.81 -9.41 3.17
C PHE A 59 -14.69 -10.58 2.69
N GLY A 60 -15.19 -11.44 3.59
CA GLY A 60 -16.09 -12.54 3.26
C GLY A 60 -15.43 -13.68 2.48
N VAL A 61 -14.11 -13.85 2.62
CA VAL A 61 -13.39 -14.95 1.95
C VAL A 61 -13.76 -16.28 2.64
N PRO A 62 -14.34 -17.26 1.91
CA PRO A 62 -14.76 -18.52 2.51
C PRO A 62 -13.60 -19.28 3.16
N GLY A 63 -13.78 -19.71 4.41
CA GLY A 63 -12.78 -20.48 5.16
C GLY A 63 -11.61 -19.64 5.71
N ALA A 64 -11.67 -18.31 5.63
CA ALA A 64 -10.65 -17.43 6.20
C ALA A 64 -10.55 -17.52 7.74
N ASP A 65 -11.66 -17.83 8.40
CA ASP A 65 -11.74 -18.06 9.85
C ASP A 65 -10.92 -19.27 10.33
N GLN A 66 -10.58 -20.19 9.42
CA GLN A 66 -9.83 -21.40 9.73
C GLN A 66 -8.30 -21.21 9.75
N ASN A 67 -7.79 -20.05 9.34
CA ASN A 67 -6.35 -19.74 9.25
C ASN A 67 -5.90 -18.66 10.24
N VAL A 68 -6.63 -18.46 11.34
CA VAL A 68 -6.27 -17.50 12.38
C VAL A 68 -5.25 -18.10 13.35
N SER A 69 -4.07 -17.50 13.46
CA SER A 69 -3.00 -17.86 14.40
C SER A 69 -2.77 -16.73 15.40
N ALA A 70 -3.35 -16.87 16.60
CA ALA A 70 -3.28 -15.84 17.63
C ALA A 70 -1.83 -15.44 17.97
N GLY A 71 -1.58 -14.12 17.97
CA GLY A 71 -0.27 -13.54 18.27
C GLY A 71 0.69 -13.42 17.08
N LEU A 72 0.29 -13.85 15.88
CA LEU A 72 1.09 -13.70 14.65
C LEU A 72 0.55 -12.62 13.70
N SER A 73 -0.50 -11.90 14.08
CA SER A 73 -1.11 -10.83 13.27
C SER A 73 -0.41 -9.47 13.44
N THR A 74 0.63 -9.38 14.27
CA THR A 74 1.41 -8.15 14.47
C THR A 74 2.90 -8.43 14.59
N ASP A 75 3.73 -7.50 14.11
CA ASP A 75 5.19 -7.53 14.32
C ASP A 75 5.63 -6.91 15.65
N ASN A 76 4.69 -6.31 16.40
CA ASN A 76 4.87 -5.58 17.66
C ASN A 76 5.70 -4.29 17.54
N VAL A 77 5.72 -3.66 16.37
CA VAL A 77 6.42 -2.40 16.10
C VAL A 77 5.40 -1.28 15.84
N ALA A 78 4.98 -0.59 16.90
CA ALA A 78 3.91 0.40 16.82
C ALA A 78 4.24 1.66 15.99
N ALA A 79 5.52 1.94 15.72
CA ALA A 79 5.96 3.08 14.93
C ALA A 79 7.41 2.92 14.47
N ASN A 80 7.78 3.67 13.41
CA ASN A 80 9.17 3.81 13.01
C ASN A 80 9.99 4.61 14.04
N ASP A 81 11.26 4.25 14.17
CA ASP A 81 12.25 4.96 14.99
C ASP A 81 12.48 6.42 14.55
N LYS A 82 12.24 6.70 13.26
CA LYS A 82 12.33 8.02 12.65
C LYS A 82 11.01 8.36 11.95
N ALA A 83 10.55 9.57 12.16
CA ALA A 83 9.39 10.10 11.43
C ALA A 83 9.68 10.14 9.92
N PHE A 84 8.67 9.80 9.12
CA PHE A 84 8.71 9.99 7.67
C PHE A 84 8.74 11.48 7.31
N SER A 85 9.45 11.81 6.22
CA SER A 85 9.39 13.14 5.62
C SER A 85 7.95 13.49 5.22
N SER A 86 7.54 14.75 5.40
CA SER A 86 6.26 15.28 4.89
C SER A 86 6.26 15.62 3.41
N SER A 87 7.41 15.44 2.74
CA SER A 87 7.60 15.66 1.31
C SER A 87 8.08 14.38 0.64
N PHE A 88 7.67 14.18 -0.62
CA PHE A 88 8.14 13.08 -1.46
C PHE A 88 9.68 12.98 -1.44
N PRO A 89 10.26 11.77 -1.28
CA PRO A 89 9.63 10.44 -1.35
C PRO A 89 9.00 9.91 -0.05
N TYR A 90 8.76 10.75 0.96
CA TYR A 90 8.16 10.38 2.25
C TYR A 90 8.93 9.27 3.00
N LEU A 91 10.24 9.18 2.80
CA LEU A 91 11.11 8.22 3.49
C LEU A 91 11.61 8.78 4.83
N ALA A 92 11.88 7.87 5.76
CA ALA A 92 12.54 8.19 7.01
C ALA A 92 14.05 8.39 6.77
N ALA A 93 14.69 9.25 7.55
CA ALA A 93 16.13 9.47 7.44
C ALA A 93 16.92 8.21 7.88
N PRO A 94 18.08 7.92 7.26
CA PRO A 94 18.93 6.81 7.69
C PRO A 94 19.32 6.93 9.17
N THR A 95 19.39 5.78 9.85
CA THR A 95 20.00 5.68 11.17
C THR A 95 21.52 5.71 11.02
N GLN A 96 22.19 6.67 11.63
CA GLN A 96 23.65 6.66 11.79
C GLN A 96 24.07 5.70 12.90
#